data_AF-A0A453EN58-F1
#
_entry.id   AF-A0A453EN58-F1
#
_cell.length_a   1.000
_cell.length_b   1.000
_cell.length_c   1.000
_cell.angle_alpha   90.00
_cell.angle_beta   90.00
_cell.angle_gamma   90.00
#
_symmetry.space_group_name_H-M   'P 1'
#
loop_
_entity.id
_entity.type
_entity.pdbx_description
1 polymer ?
#
loop_
_entity_poly.entity_id
_entity_poly.type
_entity_poly.pdbx_seq_one_letter_code
_entity_poly.pdbx_strand_id
1 'polypeptide(L)'
;GKTMQSLPDTLSSLKGFNKYLTPGWIESVSHILKELTPTKPHKVMEEDTQNVFECHDTELDIKVAKIQDEMVSLGAQLKQKTLQKRESLNNYLDLKGSIRVFCRMRPFNHEESYSSRTMFTLDESNVFLKVAETKTKQYKFDKVFDPCSTQGIS
;
A
#
# COMPACT_ATOMS: atom_id res chain seq x y z
N GLY A 1 -21.50 -26.29 -2.64
CA GLY A 1 -21.36 -25.25 -1.61
C GLY A 1 -20.42 -25.76 -0.54
N LYS A 2 -19.35 -25.02 -0.23
CA LYS A 2 -18.48 -25.34 0.91
C LYS A 2 -19.07 -24.67 2.14
N THR A 3 -19.51 -25.45 3.12
CA THR A 3 -20.01 -24.98 4.42
C THR A 3 -18.93 -24.16 5.12
N MET A 4 -19.23 -22.90 5.46
CA MET A 4 -18.37 -22.06 6.28
C MET A 4 -18.31 -22.68 7.69
N GLN A 5 -17.23 -23.38 8.00
CA GLN A 5 -16.96 -23.88 9.35
C GLN A 5 -16.67 -22.68 10.25
N SER A 6 -17.27 -22.63 11.44
CA SER A 6 -16.97 -21.56 12.38
C SER A 6 -15.53 -21.70 12.88
N LEU A 7 -14.88 -20.57 13.16
CA LEU A 7 -13.50 -20.54 13.65
C LEU A 7 -13.30 -21.42 14.92
N PRO A 8 -14.22 -21.42 15.91
CA PRO A 8 -14.16 -22.31 17.06
C PRO A 8 -14.16 -23.80 16.70
N ASP A 9 -14.98 -24.21 15.73
CA ASP A 9 -15.07 -25.62 15.29
C ASP A 9 -13.79 -26.07 14.56
N THR A 10 -13.20 -25.15 13.79
CA THR A 10 -11.94 -25.38 13.07
C THR A 10 -10.78 -25.56 14.06
N LEU A 11 -10.70 -24.72 15.09
CA LEU A 11 -9.69 -24.83 16.15
C LEU A 11 -9.88 -26.08 17.01
N SER A 12 -11.13 -26.44 17.32
CA SER A 12 -11.47 -27.67 18.08
C SER A 12 -11.07 -28.94 17.32
N SER A 13 -11.26 -28.94 16.00
CA SER A 13 -10.85 -30.05 15.13
C SER A 13 -9.32 -30.17 15.07
N LEU A 14 -8.60 -29.03 15.03
CA LEU A 14 -7.14 -28.99 14.97
C LEU A 14 -6.47 -29.57 16.24
N LYS A 15 -7.11 -29.43 17.41
CA LYS A 15 -6.65 -30.02 18.68
C LYS A 15 -6.50 -31.56 18.60
N GLY A 16 -7.32 -32.24 17.79
CA GLY A 16 -7.31 -33.70 17.65
C GLY A 16 -6.19 -34.26 16.75
N PHE A 17 -5.56 -33.43 15.92
CA PHE A 17 -4.63 -33.89 14.88
C PHE A 17 -3.15 -33.91 15.29
N ASN A 18 -2.77 -33.25 16.39
CA ASN A 18 -1.37 -32.99 16.69
C ASN A 18 -0.90 -33.66 17.99
N LYS A 19 -0.11 -34.73 17.83
CA LYS A 19 0.39 -35.57 18.93
C LYS A 19 1.70 -35.05 19.56
N TYR A 20 2.26 -33.94 19.06
CA TYR A 20 3.62 -33.47 19.41
C TYR A 20 3.71 -31.97 19.76
N LEU A 21 2.61 -31.38 20.24
CA LEU A 21 2.59 -29.96 20.57
C LEU A 21 3.27 -29.66 21.90
N THR A 22 3.95 -28.51 21.96
CA THR A 22 4.47 -27.98 23.22
C THR A 22 3.30 -27.55 24.12
N PRO A 23 3.41 -27.73 25.45
CA PRO A 23 2.36 -27.33 26.40
C PRO A 23 1.88 -25.88 26.24
N GLY A 24 2.79 -24.97 25.89
CA GLY A 24 2.46 -23.55 25.68
C GLY A 24 1.55 -23.27 24.47
N TRP A 25 1.59 -24.12 23.43
CA TRP A 25 0.67 -23.98 22.30
C TRP A 25 -0.76 -24.38 22.69
N ILE A 26 -0.90 -25.45 23.48
CA ILE A 26 -2.19 -25.94 23.97
C ILE A 26 -2.85 -24.89 24.88
N GLU A 27 -2.06 -24.28 25.78
CA GLU A 27 -2.50 -23.20 26.67
C GLU A 27 -3.04 -22.00 25.88
N SER A 28 -2.29 -21.56 24.86
CA SER A 28 -2.64 -20.41 24.03
C SER A 28 -3.92 -20.64 23.24
N VAL A 29 -4.07 -21.81 22.62
CA VAL A 29 -5.28 -22.17 21.86
C VAL A 29 -6.50 -22.31 22.78
N SER A 30 -6.31 -22.84 23.99
CA SER A 30 -7.36 -22.93 25.01
C SER A 30 -7.87 -21.55 25.44
N HIS A 31 -6.97 -20.59 25.65
CA HIS A 31 -7.32 -19.22 25.99
C HIS A 31 -8.16 -18.55 24.90
N ILE A 32 -7.76 -18.71 23.64
CA ILE A 32 -8.48 -18.18 22.47
C ILE A 32 -9.88 -18.81 22.37
N LEU A 33 -9.99 -20.14 22.53
CA LEU A 33 -11.28 -20.82 22.53
C LEU A 33 -12.21 -20.28 23.63
N LYS A 34 -11.68 -20.04 24.82
CA LYS A 34 -12.44 -19.52 25.97
C LYS A 34 -12.94 -18.09 25.74
N GLU A 35 -12.17 -17.24 25.06
CA GLU A 35 -12.61 -15.88 24.72
C GLU A 35 -13.62 -15.85 23.57
N LEU A 36 -13.54 -16.80 22.65
CA LEU A 36 -14.43 -16.86 21.49
C LEU A 36 -15.78 -17.54 21.80
N THR A 37 -15.91 -18.30 22.88
CA THR A 37 -17.20 -18.88 23.28
C THR A 37 -18.08 -17.83 23.96
N PRO A 38 -19.25 -17.46 23.39
CA PRO A 38 -20.17 -16.55 24.05
C PRO A 38 -20.76 -17.25 25.28
N THR A 39 -20.39 -16.80 26.47
CA THR A 39 -21.02 -17.23 27.73
C THR A 39 -22.49 -16.79 27.71
N LYS A 40 -23.41 -17.77 27.59
CA LYS A 40 -24.85 -17.56 27.82
C LYS A 40 -25.14 -17.46 29.33
N PRO A 41 -26.26 -16.83 29.72
CA PRO A 41 -26.32 -15.89 30.84
C PRO A 41 -26.58 -16.58 32.18
N HIS A 42 -25.97 -16.04 33.23
CA HIS A 42 -26.45 -16.22 34.59
C HIS A 42 -27.45 -15.09 34.89
N LYS A 43 -28.76 -15.38 34.88
CA LYS A 43 -29.77 -14.60 35.63
C LYS A 43 -29.52 -14.90 37.13
N VAL A 44 -29.61 -14.01 38.11
CA VAL A 44 -30.52 -12.90 38.48
C VAL A 44 -29.70 -12.03 39.49
N MET A 45 -29.65 -10.70 39.46
CA MET A 45 -30.64 -9.76 40.03
C MET A 45 -30.22 -8.32 39.66
N GLU A 46 -31.20 -7.50 39.26
CA GLU A 46 -31.06 -6.08 38.93
C GLU A 46 -30.74 -5.25 40.18
N GLU A 47 -29.73 -4.39 40.10
CA GLU A 47 -29.75 -3.10 40.79
C GLU A 47 -28.95 -2.09 39.98
N ASP A 48 -29.55 -0.91 39.84
CA ASP A 48 -29.20 0.19 38.95
C ASP A 48 -27.71 0.57 38.94
N THR A 49 -27.13 0.69 37.75
CA THR A 49 -26.12 1.71 37.48
C THR A 49 -26.09 2.04 35.99
N GLN A 50 -26.89 3.03 35.64
CA GLN A 50 -26.55 4.15 34.75
C GLN A 50 -25.44 3.87 33.71
N ASN A 51 -25.90 3.40 32.55
CA ASN A 51 -25.46 3.77 31.20
C ASN A 51 -24.31 4.82 31.13
N VAL A 52 -23.07 4.34 30.99
CA VAL A 52 -21.96 5.05 30.36
C VAL A 52 -21.38 4.11 29.31
N PHE A 53 -22.10 3.94 28.19
CA PHE A 53 -21.59 3.24 27.03
C PHE A 53 -21.84 4.13 25.81
N GLU A 54 -20.81 4.31 24.98
CA GLU A 54 -20.79 5.04 23.69
C GLU A 54 -20.57 6.56 23.75
N CYS A 55 -19.32 7.00 23.51
CA CYS A 55 -19.04 8.32 22.93
C CYS A 55 -17.64 8.43 22.27
N HIS A 56 -16.71 7.51 22.54
CA HIS A 56 -15.31 7.71 22.13
C HIS A 56 -14.96 7.26 20.69
N ASP A 57 -15.71 6.32 20.11
CA ASP A 57 -15.43 5.77 18.77
C ASP A 57 -15.89 6.71 17.64
N THR A 58 -17.01 7.40 17.83
CA THR A 58 -17.59 8.30 16.82
C THR A 58 -16.72 9.53 16.56
N GLU A 59 -16.04 10.08 17.56
CA GLU A 59 -15.16 11.24 17.37
C GLU A 59 -13.91 10.90 16.55
N LEU A 60 -13.35 9.69 16.75
CA LEU A 60 -12.19 9.23 15.99
C LEU A 60 -12.56 8.99 14.52
N ASP A 61 -13.70 8.36 14.26
CA ASP A 61 -14.20 8.12 12.90
C ASP A 61 -14.48 9.42 12.15
N ILE A 62 -15.03 10.44 12.82
CA ILE A 62 -15.25 11.77 12.24
C ILE A 62 -13.91 12.43 11.85
N LYS A 63 -12.88 12.31 12.69
CA LYS A 63 -11.55 12.86 12.40
C LYS A 63 -10.89 12.13 11.22
N VAL A 64 -10.99 10.81 11.16
CA VAL A 64 -10.48 9.99 10.05
C VAL A 64 -11.18 10.38 8.74
N ALA A 65 -12.51 10.51 8.75
CA ALA A 65 -13.27 10.93 7.58
C ALA A 65 -12.85 12.32 7.09
N LYS A 66 -12.64 13.27 8.00
CA LYS A 66 -12.18 14.62 7.66
C LYS A 66 -10.78 14.61 7.03
N ILE A 67 -9.84 13.88 7.61
CA ILE A 67 -8.47 13.75 7.06
C ILE A 67 -8.51 13.11 5.67
N GLN A 68 -9.36 12.10 5.48
CA GLN A 68 -9.53 11.44 4.19
C GLN A 68 -10.06 12.41 3.12
N ASP A 69 -11.03 13.25 3.47
CA ASP A 69 -11.57 14.28 2.58
C ASP A 69 -10.51 15.33 2.23
N GLU A 70 -9.77 15.83 3.23
CA GLU A 70 -8.65 16.75 3.02
C GLU A 70 -7.58 16.13 2.11
N MET A 71 -7.25 14.85 2.29
CA MET A 71 -6.28 14.14 1.44
C MET A 71 -6.76 14.06 -0.01
N VAL A 72 -8.05 13.79 -0.24
CA VAL A 72 -8.64 13.75 -1.58
C VAL A 72 -8.62 15.14 -2.21
N SER A 73 -9.03 16.16 -1.47
CA SER A 73 -9.04 17.56 -1.93
C SER A 73 -7.64 18.06 -2.29
N LEU A 74 -6.66 17.85 -1.41
CA LEU A 74 -5.26 18.20 -1.66
C LEU A 74 -4.69 17.43 -2.84
N GLY A 75 -5.02 16.15 -2.96
CA GLY A 75 -4.63 15.32 -4.11
C GLY A 75 -5.17 15.87 -5.43
N ALA A 76 -6.42 16.33 -5.46
CA ALA A 76 -7.03 16.95 -6.64
C ALA A 76 -6.35 18.29 -7.00
N GLN A 77 -6.08 19.13 -6.00
CA GLN A 77 -5.38 20.40 -6.19
C GLN A 77 -3.96 20.20 -6.74
N LEU A 78 -3.22 19.22 -6.20
CA LEU A 78 -1.87 18.90 -6.68
C LEU A 78 -1.88 18.44 -8.14
N LYS A 79 -2.85 17.58 -8.52
CA LYS A 79 -3.03 17.16 -9.91
C LYS A 79 -3.30 18.34 -10.83
N GLN A 80 -4.21 19.24 -10.44
CA GLN A 80 -4.52 20.44 -11.22
C GLN A 80 -3.29 21.34 -11.40
N LYS A 81 -2.54 21.59 -10.33
CA LYS A 81 -1.30 22.40 -10.40
C LYS A 81 -0.24 21.75 -11.27
N THR A 82 -0.10 20.43 -11.21
CA THR A 82 0.82 19.66 -12.05
C THR A 82 0.46 19.78 -13.53
N LEU A 83 -0.84 19.70 -13.86
CA LEU A 83 -1.32 19.88 -15.23
C LEU A 83 -1.04 21.30 -15.75
N GLN A 84 -1.39 22.34 -14.98
CA GLN A 84 -1.15 23.74 -15.34
C GLN A 84 0.35 24.03 -15.56
N LYS A 85 1.20 23.48 -14.68
CA LYS A 85 2.66 23.59 -14.81
C LYS A 85 3.14 22.95 -16.11
N ARG A 86 2.65 21.74 -16.42
CA ARG A 86 3.03 21.00 -17.64
C ARG A 86 2.60 21.76 -18.90
N GLU A 87 1.38 22.27 -18.94
CA GLU A 87 0.85 23.04 -20.07
C GLU A 87 1.67 24.32 -20.31
N SER A 88 1.92 25.09 -19.24
CA SER A 88 2.70 26.32 -19.33
C SER A 88 4.14 26.04 -19.81
N LEU A 89 4.76 24.97 -19.31
CA LEU A 89 6.09 24.55 -19.73
C LEU A 89 6.12 24.14 -21.21
N ASN A 90 5.14 23.35 -21.66
CA ASN A 90 5.05 22.92 -23.04
C ASN A 90 4.91 24.10 -23.99
N ASN A 91 4.02 25.05 -23.69
CA ASN A 91 3.84 26.26 -24.49
C ASN A 91 5.15 27.06 -24.59
N TYR A 92 5.86 27.22 -23.47
CA TYR A 92 7.17 27.88 -23.48
C TYR A 92 8.19 27.17 -24.36
N LEU A 93 8.28 25.83 -24.28
CA LEU A 93 9.23 25.04 -25.06
C LEU A 93 8.92 25.09 -26.56
N ASP A 94 7.63 25.06 -26.92
CA ASP A 94 7.17 25.14 -28.31
C ASP A 94 7.50 26.52 -28.89
N LEU A 95 7.27 27.61 -28.13
CA LEU A 95 7.66 28.97 -28.52
C LEU A 95 9.17 29.14 -28.66
N LYS A 96 9.95 28.48 -27.79
CA LYS A 96 11.42 28.49 -27.85
C LYS A 96 11.94 27.75 -29.10
N GLY A 97 11.14 26.86 -29.70
CA GLY A 97 11.54 26.07 -30.88
C GLY A 97 12.68 25.09 -30.61
N SER A 98 12.86 24.65 -29.35
CA SER A 98 13.92 23.69 -29.01
C SER A 98 13.53 22.25 -29.38
N ILE A 99 14.46 21.50 -29.97
CA ILE A 99 14.29 20.05 -30.17
C ILE A 99 14.26 19.38 -28.80
N ARG A 100 13.28 18.50 -28.58
CA ARG A 100 13.11 17.73 -27.34
C ARG A 100 13.57 16.29 -27.55
N VAL A 101 14.34 15.77 -26.60
CA VAL A 101 14.80 14.39 -26.57
C VAL A 101 14.31 13.74 -25.29
N PHE A 102 13.52 12.67 -25.45
CA PHE A 102 13.00 11.87 -24.36
C PHE A 102 13.68 10.51 -24.32
N CYS A 103 13.97 10.02 -23.12
CA CYS A 103 14.49 8.66 -22.90
C CYS A 103 13.42 7.81 -22.22
N ARG A 104 13.24 6.56 -22.66
CA ARG A 104 12.34 5.60 -22.00
C ARG A 104 13.07 4.30 -21.69
N MET A 105 13.15 3.99 -20.41
CA MET A 105 13.69 2.73 -19.91
C MET A 105 12.60 1.66 -19.99
N ARG A 106 12.89 0.57 -20.68
CA ARG A 106 11.98 -0.57 -20.78
C ARG A 106 11.98 -1.37 -19.46
N PRO A 107 10.82 -1.81 -18.95
CA PRO A 107 10.78 -2.80 -17.88
C PRO A 107 11.45 -4.11 -18.28
N PHE A 108 12.27 -4.67 -17.38
CA PHE A 108 12.93 -5.95 -17.60
C PHE A 108 11.91 -7.10 -17.57
N ASN A 109 12.06 -8.06 -18.48
CA ASN A 109 11.28 -9.29 -18.39
C ASN A 109 11.86 -10.21 -17.30
N HIS A 110 11.06 -11.12 -16.74
CA HIS A 110 11.50 -12.03 -15.68
C HIS A 110 12.70 -12.91 -16.07
N GLU A 111 12.93 -13.13 -17.37
CA GLU A 111 14.05 -13.91 -17.88
C GLU A 111 15.36 -13.09 -18.03
N GLU A 112 15.31 -11.77 -17.86
CA GLU A 112 16.42 -10.83 -18.10
C GLU A 112 17.10 -10.36 -16.79
N SER A 113 17.12 -11.22 -15.77
CA SER A 113 17.51 -10.92 -14.37
C SER A 113 18.90 -10.25 -14.18
N TYR A 114 19.81 -10.41 -15.14
CA TYR A 114 21.20 -9.95 -15.01
C TYR A 114 21.44 -8.48 -15.39
N SER A 115 20.52 -7.81 -16.11
CA SER A 115 20.75 -6.44 -16.62
C SER A 115 20.18 -5.33 -15.73
N SER A 116 19.41 -5.68 -14.69
CA SER A 116 18.62 -4.70 -13.91
C SER A 116 19.43 -3.73 -13.05
N ARG A 117 20.75 -3.96 -12.86
CA ARG A 117 21.59 -3.15 -11.95
C ARG A 117 22.50 -2.14 -12.66
N THR A 118 22.42 -2.08 -13.98
CA THR A 118 23.37 -1.33 -14.79
C THR A 118 22.87 0.08 -15.09
N MET A 119 21.55 0.31 -15.07
CA MET A 119 20.96 1.60 -15.41
C MET A 119 20.03 2.10 -14.29
N PHE A 120 20.16 3.36 -13.90
CA PHE A 120 19.30 3.99 -12.90
C PHE A 120 19.11 5.48 -13.18
N THR A 121 18.06 6.06 -12.61
CA THR A 121 17.74 7.49 -12.67
C THR A 121 17.77 8.06 -11.25
N LEU A 122 18.24 9.30 -11.11
CA LEU A 122 18.16 10.05 -9.84
C LEU A 122 17.06 11.11 -9.90
N ASP A 123 16.76 11.59 -11.11
CA ASP A 123 15.76 12.60 -11.40
C ASP A 123 15.10 12.31 -12.75
N GLU A 124 14.18 13.19 -13.14
CA GLU A 124 13.38 13.04 -14.35
C GLU A 124 14.12 13.42 -15.64
N SER A 125 15.41 13.75 -15.59
CA SER A 125 16.20 14.26 -16.72
C SER A 125 17.52 13.51 -16.94
N ASN A 126 18.00 12.76 -15.96
CA ASN A 126 19.31 12.10 -15.98
C ASN A 126 19.20 10.58 -15.92
N VAL A 127 19.86 9.91 -16.86
CA VAL A 127 20.08 8.46 -16.87
C VAL A 127 21.54 8.18 -16.57
N PHE A 128 21.79 7.26 -15.63
CA PHE A 128 23.12 6.77 -15.29
C PHE A 128 23.28 5.33 -15.76
N LEU A 129 24.34 5.05 -16.51
CA LEU A 129 24.71 3.73 -16.99
C LEU A 129 26.07 3.32 -16.41
N LYS A 130 26.08 2.29 -15.57
CA LYS A 130 27.28 1.68 -14.99
C LYS A 130 27.94 0.77 -16.04
N VAL A 131 28.98 1.26 -16.71
CA VAL A 131 29.67 0.51 -17.77
C VAL A 131 30.71 -0.47 -17.20
N ALA A 132 31.29 -0.13 -16.05
CA ALA A 132 32.21 -0.99 -15.30
C ALA A 132 32.06 -0.70 -13.80
N GLU A 133 32.71 -1.47 -12.92
CA GLU A 133 32.61 -1.28 -11.47
C GLU A 133 32.88 0.15 -11.01
N THR A 134 33.84 0.83 -11.65
CA THR A 134 34.28 2.19 -11.32
C THR A 134 33.84 3.23 -12.35
N LYS A 135 33.16 2.85 -13.44
CA LYS A 135 32.84 3.74 -14.56
C LYS A 135 31.34 3.87 -14.77
N THR A 136 30.82 5.06 -14.53
CA THR A 136 29.43 5.43 -14.77
C THR A 136 29.35 6.54 -15.81
N LYS A 137 28.46 6.39 -16.80
CA LYS A 137 28.14 7.43 -17.78
C LYS A 137 26.81 8.07 -17.42
N GLN A 138 26.75 9.40 -17.48
CA GLN A 138 25.53 10.17 -17.31
C GLN A 138 25.07 10.70 -18.67
N TYR A 139 23.77 10.59 -18.92
CA TYR A 139 23.10 11.12 -20.10
C TYR A 139 21.95 12.02 -19.65
N LYS A 140 21.86 13.21 -20.26
CA LYS A 140 20.85 14.21 -19.94
C LYS A 140 19.83 14.32 -21.07
N PHE A 141 18.57 14.34 -20.69
CA PHE A 141 17.40 14.39 -21.55
C PHE A 141 16.41 15.44 -21.05
N ASP A 142 15.43 15.82 -21.87
CA ASP A 142 14.34 16.70 -21.44
C ASP A 142 13.38 16.01 -20.46
N LYS A 143 13.14 14.71 -20.68
CA LYS A 143 12.42 13.83 -19.76
C LYS A 143 12.91 12.39 -19.90
N VAL A 144 13.02 11.71 -18.77
CA VAL A 144 13.29 10.29 -18.66
C VAL A 144 12.06 9.60 -18.09
N PHE A 145 11.62 8.53 -18.76
CA PHE A 145 10.58 7.62 -18.31
C PHE A 145 11.25 6.36 -17.78
N ASP A 146 11.10 6.10 -16.49
CA ASP A 146 11.64 4.92 -15.82
C ASP A 146 10.85 3.64 -16.20
N PRO A 147 11.31 2.45 -15.79
CA PRO A 147 10.57 1.21 -16.00
C PRO A 147 9.14 1.18 -15.44
N CYS A 148 8.83 2.01 -14.44
CA CYS A 148 7.51 2.08 -13.82
C CYS A 148 6.57 3.05 -14.54
N SER A 149 7.08 3.80 -15.52
CA SER A 149 6.33 4.81 -16.24
C SER A 149 5.30 4.17 -17.17
N THR A 150 4.06 4.61 -17.05
CA THR A 150 2.93 4.10 -17.84
C THR A 150 2.87 4.74 -19.22
N GLN A 151 2.30 4.02 -20.19
CA GLN A 151 1.82 4.64 -21.42
C GLN A 151 0.47 5.28 -21.07
N GLY A 152 0.39 6.62 -21.11
CA GLY A 152 -0.90 7.28 -21.01
C GLY A 152 -1.82 6.80 -22.12
N ILE A 153 -3.09 6.54 -21.79
CA ILE A 153 -4.15 6.39 -22.80
C ILE A 153 -4.43 7.81 -23.30
N SER A 154 -4.28 8.05 -24.61
CA SER A 154 -4.57 9.36 -25.22
C SER A 154 -6.05 9.67 -25.20
#